data_AF-A0A952KCJ3-F1
#
_entry.id   AF-A0A952KCJ3-F1
#
_cell.length_a   1.000
_cell.length_b   1.000
_cell.length_c   1.000
_cell.angle_alpha   90.00
_cell.angle_beta   90.00
_cell.angle_gamma   90.00
#
_symmetry.space_group_name_H-M   'P 1'
#
loop_
_entity.id
_entity.type
_entity.pdbx_description
1 polymer ?
#
loop_
_entity_poly.entity_id
_entity_poly.type
_entity_poly.pdbx_seq_one_letter_code
_entity_poly.pdbx_strand_id
1 'polypeptide(L)'
;LKMTGRAYSHRDFPEDIAQFFVSELHPEQFSAPFQSAVTRVLSTSRDPLGPQDVADLEQLTRDGTLPLAQALRLLPQLLQCFDRQHGIFGMDDYELLLAESAEMAWIATEGNAFNHATDRVSDVDAVAERQRALGRPIKDKVEVSASGRVRQTAFRAATVQREFITAQGRVTRDVPGSFYEFITRDALAPIAANDPVQAPRLDLAFDAGNATGIFGMTAARA
;
A
#
# COMPACT_ATOMS: atom_id res chain seq x y z
N LEU A 1 10.90 8.08 -6.97
CA LEU A 1 9.70 8.04 -6.10
C LEU A 1 9.53 9.32 -5.27
N LYS A 2 10.58 9.90 -4.67
CA LYS A 2 10.43 11.07 -3.75
C LYS A 2 9.43 10.73 -2.62
N MET A 3 9.59 9.54 -2.04
CA MET A 3 8.77 8.98 -0.98
C MET A 3 9.66 8.34 0.10
N THR A 4 9.15 8.27 1.33
CA THR A 4 9.72 7.46 2.42
C THR A 4 8.73 6.35 2.78
N GLY A 5 9.18 5.10 2.74
CA GLY A 5 8.41 3.94 3.21
C GLY A 5 8.85 3.49 4.60
N ARG A 6 7.91 3.04 5.42
CA ARG A 6 8.15 2.42 6.74
C ARG A 6 7.34 1.14 6.86
N ALA A 7 7.97 0.10 7.42
CA ALA A 7 7.31 -1.16 7.74
C ALA A 7 6.94 -1.19 9.23
N TYR A 8 5.70 -1.59 9.53
CA TYR A 8 5.16 -1.75 10.87
C TYR A 8 4.73 -3.21 11.07
N SER A 9 5.34 -3.88 12.04
CA SER A 9 4.99 -5.25 12.46
C SER A 9 4.26 -5.23 13.80
N HIS A 10 3.27 -6.11 13.98
CA HIS A 10 2.63 -6.28 15.29
C HIS A 10 3.66 -6.76 16.32
N ARG A 11 3.68 -6.13 17.50
CA ARG A 11 4.68 -6.44 18.54
C ARG A 11 4.61 -7.90 19.00
N ASP A 12 3.40 -8.40 19.21
CA ASP A 12 3.20 -9.69 19.88
C ASP A 12 3.17 -10.87 18.88
N PHE A 13 2.88 -10.60 17.60
CA PHE A 13 2.77 -11.61 16.54
C PHE A 13 3.38 -11.11 15.22
N PRO A 14 4.68 -10.74 15.20
CA PRO A 14 5.30 -10.06 14.08
C PRO A 14 5.37 -10.92 12.79
N GLU A 15 5.32 -12.24 12.92
CA GLU A 15 5.38 -13.17 11.78
C GLU A 15 3.99 -13.61 11.28
N ASP A 16 2.97 -13.59 12.16
CA ASP A 16 1.63 -14.10 11.88
C ASP A 16 0.63 -12.99 11.51
N ILE A 17 0.70 -11.83 12.16
CA ILE A 17 -0.13 -10.68 11.83
C ILE A 17 0.53 -9.92 10.68
N ALA A 18 -0.28 -9.57 9.66
CA ALA A 18 0.19 -8.84 8.50
C ALA A 18 0.89 -7.54 8.89
N GLN A 19 2.03 -7.28 8.25
CA GLN A 19 2.73 -6.01 8.37
C GLN A 19 1.99 -4.92 7.60
N PHE A 20 2.12 -3.68 8.04
CA PHE A 20 1.71 -2.50 7.28
C PHE A 20 2.93 -1.82 6.69
N PHE A 21 2.95 -1.63 5.38
CA PHE A 21 3.94 -0.80 4.72
C PHE A 21 3.30 0.55 4.38
N VAL A 22 3.72 1.61 5.08
CA VAL A 22 3.15 2.95 4.95
C VAL A 22 4.16 3.84 4.25
N SER A 23 3.75 4.46 3.15
CA SER A 23 4.59 5.37 2.36
C SER A 23 4.10 6.80 2.43
N GLU A 24 5.02 7.73 2.55
CA GLU A 24 4.77 9.18 2.55
C GLU A 24 5.42 9.78 1.31
N LEU A 25 4.66 10.52 0.49
CA LEU A 25 5.21 11.35 -0.60
C LEU A 25 5.73 12.68 -0.04
N HIS A 26 6.77 13.21 -0.67
CA HIS A 26 7.42 14.49 -0.36
C HIS A 26 7.15 15.54 -1.46
N PRO A 27 5.99 16.25 -1.45
CA PRO A 27 5.63 17.22 -2.48
C PRO A 27 6.64 18.34 -2.67
N GLU A 28 7.36 18.73 -1.61
CA GLU A 28 8.35 19.80 -1.60
C GLU A 28 9.54 19.54 -2.54
N GLN A 29 9.72 18.30 -2.98
CA GLN A 29 10.74 17.91 -3.95
C GLN A 29 10.26 18.00 -5.41
N PHE A 30 9.06 18.52 -5.67
CA PHE A 30 8.46 18.70 -7.00
C PHE A 30 8.27 20.19 -7.34
N SER A 31 7.78 20.48 -8.56
CA SER A 31 7.55 21.86 -9.01
C SER A 31 6.53 22.61 -8.14
N ALA A 32 6.58 23.95 -8.14
CA ALA A 32 5.59 24.76 -7.43
C ALA A 32 4.14 24.55 -7.95
N PRO A 33 3.91 24.40 -9.28
CA PRO A 33 2.61 23.97 -9.80
C PRO A 33 2.13 22.63 -9.22
N PHE A 34 3.02 21.63 -9.13
CA PHE A 34 2.71 20.32 -8.56
C PHE A 34 2.31 20.43 -7.10
N GLN A 35 3.10 21.13 -6.29
CA GLN A 35 2.79 21.37 -4.88
C GLN A 35 1.41 22.02 -4.71
N SER A 36 1.10 23.01 -5.56
CA SER A 36 -0.20 23.67 -5.53
C SER A 36 -1.36 22.73 -5.90
N ALA A 37 -1.15 21.82 -6.86
CA ALA A 37 -2.14 20.79 -7.22
C ALA A 37 -2.35 19.80 -6.07
N VAL A 38 -1.28 19.34 -5.42
CA VAL A 38 -1.38 18.49 -4.22
C VAL A 38 -2.23 19.17 -3.14
N THR A 39 -1.97 20.45 -2.86
CA THR A 39 -2.76 21.21 -1.88
C THR A 39 -4.24 21.27 -2.28
N ARG A 40 -4.57 21.56 -3.54
CA ARG A 40 -5.97 21.61 -4.00
C ARG A 40 -6.67 20.26 -3.85
N VAL A 41 -6.03 19.18 -4.30
CA VAL A 41 -6.58 17.82 -4.22
C VAL A 41 -6.87 17.43 -2.77
N LEU A 42 -5.92 17.64 -1.87
CA LEU A 42 -6.02 17.21 -0.47
C LEU A 42 -6.76 18.20 0.45
N SER A 43 -7.12 19.40 -0.05
CA SER A 43 -7.74 20.46 0.77
C SER A 43 -9.08 20.08 1.42
N THR A 44 -9.74 19.04 0.91
CA THR A 44 -11.04 18.57 1.39
C THR A 44 -10.96 17.25 2.16
N SER A 45 -9.74 16.79 2.46
CA SER A 45 -9.52 15.61 3.29
C SER A 45 -10.19 15.77 4.65
N ARG A 46 -10.77 14.67 5.14
CA ARG A 46 -11.45 14.58 6.43
C ARG A 46 -10.65 13.69 7.35
N ASP A 47 -10.80 13.89 8.65
CA ASP A 47 -10.37 12.91 9.63
C ASP A 47 -11.47 11.82 9.74
N PRO A 48 -11.19 10.56 9.37
CA PRO A 48 -12.16 9.47 9.49
C PRO A 48 -12.37 9.01 10.93
N LEU A 49 -11.52 9.40 11.90
CA LEU A 49 -11.64 8.98 13.30
C LEU A 49 -12.34 10.04 14.14
N GLY A 50 -13.42 9.63 14.81
CA GLY A 50 -14.11 10.48 15.77
C GLY A 50 -13.43 10.48 17.15
N PRO A 51 -13.79 11.42 18.04
CA PRO A 51 -13.21 11.50 19.39
C PRO A 51 -13.36 10.21 20.21
N GLN A 52 -14.48 9.49 20.05
CA GLN A 52 -14.71 8.22 20.74
C GLN A 52 -13.83 7.09 20.18
N ASP A 53 -13.50 7.13 18.89
CA ASP A 53 -12.63 6.12 18.28
C ASP A 53 -11.18 6.30 18.75
N VAL A 54 -10.75 7.55 18.87
CA VAL A 54 -9.46 7.90 19.49
C VAL A 54 -9.42 7.46 20.96
N ALA A 55 -10.48 7.72 21.74
CA ALA A 55 -10.53 7.30 23.14
C ALA A 55 -10.44 5.77 23.31
N ASP A 56 -11.10 5.00 22.44
CA ASP A 56 -11.02 3.53 22.45
C ASP A 56 -9.62 3.04 22.04
N LEU A 57 -8.97 3.69 21.06
CA LEU A 57 -7.58 3.38 20.68
C LEU A 57 -6.60 3.67 21.81
N GLU A 58 -6.77 4.78 22.52
CA GLU A 58 -5.98 5.09 23.70
C GLU A 58 -6.21 4.08 24.83
N GLN A 59 -7.45 3.65 25.05
CA GLN A 59 -7.76 2.59 26.01
C GLN A 59 -7.08 1.28 25.61
N LEU A 60 -7.20 0.86 24.36
CA LEU A 60 -6.54 -0.35 23.85
C LEU A 60 -5.02 -0.27 24.04
N THR A 61 -4.41 0.91 23.83
CA THR A 61 -2.98 1.12 24.03
C THR A 61 -2.57 0.99 25.51
N ARG A 62 -3.37 1.54 26.43
CA ARG A 62 -3.09 1.49 27.88
C ARG A 62 -3.33 0.10 28.48
N ASP A 63 -4.43 -0.53 28.10
CA ASP A 63 -4.94 -1.73 28.77
C ASP A 63 -4.54 -3.02 28.03
N GLY A 64 -4.04 -2.90 26.79
CA GLY A 64 -3.70 -4.03 25.91
C GLY A 64 -4.92 -4.81 25.41
N THR A 65 -6.12 -4.43 25.82
CA THR A 65 -7.39 -5.08 25.48
C THR A 65 -8.50 -4.05 25.38
N LEU A 66 -9.59 -4.43 24.71
CA LEU A 66 -10.80 -3.62 24.60
C LEU A 66 -12.02 -4.54 24.73
N PRO A 67 -13.11 -4.13 25.41
CA PRO A 67 -14.34 -4.91 25.42
C PRO A 67 -14.83 -5.20 23.99
N LEU A 68 -15.30 -6.43 23.74
CA LEU A 68 -15.67 -6.87 22.39
C LEU A 68 -16.67 -5.93 21.70
N ALA A 69 -17.65 -5.41 22.43
CA ALA A 69 -18.63 -4.47 21.88
C ALA A 69 -17.99 -3.15 21.40
N GLN A 70 -16.97 -2.65 22.11
CA GLN A 70 -16.21 -1.48 21.69
C GLN A 70 -15.34 -1.80 20.48
N ALA A 71 -14.66 -2.96 20.48
CA ALA A 71 -13.86 -3.41 19.34
C ALA A 71 -14.70 -3.56 18.06
N LEU A 72 -15.90 -4.14 18.14
CA LEU A 72 -16.81 -4.28 17.01
C LEU A 72 -17.33 -2.94 16.48
N ARG A 73 -17.43 -1.93 17.34
CA ARG A 73 -17.81 -0.56 16.96
C ARG A 73 -16.63 0.19 16.32
N LEU A 74 -15.43 0.02 16.86
CA LEU A 74 -14.22 0.69 16.41
C LEU A 74 -13.73 0.15 15.05
N LEU A 75 -13.79 -1.16 14.83
CA LEU A 75 -13.22 -1.80 13.64
C LEU A 75 -13.72 -1.20 12.31
N PRO A 76 -15.04 -0.97 12.09
CA PRO A 76 -15.51 -0.29 10.88
C PRO A 76 -14.95 1.13 10.69
N GLN A 77 -14.69 1.88 11.77
CA GLN A 77 -14.09 3.22 11.66
C GLN A 77 -12.61 3.14 11.26
N LEU A 78 -11.86 2.17 11.83
CA LEU A 78 -10.48 1.92 11.42
C LEU A 78 -10.37 1.49 9.95
N LEU A 79 -11.34 0.71 9.45
CA LEU A 79 -11.39 0.33 8.04
C LEU A 79 -11.59 1.55 7.12
N GLN A 80 -12.38 2.54 7.54
CA GLN A 80 -12.60 3.77 6.77
C GLN A 80 -11.34 4.64 6.64
N CYS A 81 -10.36 4.49 7.53
CA CYS A 81 -9.06 5.15 7.38
C CYS A 81 -8.31 4.72 6.11
N PHE A 82 -8.58 3.51 5.61
CA PHE A 82 -7.95 2.95 4.41
C PHE A 82 -8.82 3.21 3.16
N ASP A 83 -9.19 4.47 2.96
CA ASP A 83 -9.99 4.93 1.83
C ASP A 83 -9.55 6.36 1.41
N ARG A 84 -10.18 6.93 0.38
CA ARG A 84 -9.95 8.30 -0.06
C ARG A 84 -10.72 9.29 0.81
N GLN A 85 -9.97 10.06 1.59
CA GLN A 85 -10.55 11.03 2.52
C GLN A 85 -10.89 12.38 1.89
N HIS A 86 -10.26 12.73 0.77
CA HIS A 86 -10.60 13.92 -0.01
C HIS A 86 -11.71 13.69 -1.04
N GLY A 87 -12.36 14.78 -1.44
CA GLY A 87 -13.42 14.79 -2.42
C GLY A 87 -12.94 14.59 -3.87
N ILE A 88 -13.90 14.69 -4.80
CA ILE A 88 -13.60 14.75 -6.23
C ILE A 88 -12.89 16.08 -6.54
N PHE A 89 -11.90 16.05 -7.41
CA PHE A 89 -11.04 17.19 -7.77
C PHE A 89 -10.99 17.37 -9.29
N GLY A 90 -10.29 18.42 -9.75
CA GLY A 90 -10.18 18.76 -11.17
C GLY A 90 -9.37 17.75 -11.97
N MET A 91 -9.78 17.47 -13.21
CA MET A 91 -9.01 16.64 -14.14
C MET A 91 -7.65 17.26 -14.45
N ASP A 92 -7.58 18.58 -14.58
CA ASP A 92 -6.31 19.29 -14.83
C ASP A 92 -5.30 19.10 -13.69
N ASP A 93 -5.77 19.03 -12.44
CA ASP A 93 -4.92 18.72 -11.29
C ASP A 93 -4.40 17.27 -11.36
N TYR A 94 -5.25 16.31 -11.76
CA TYR A 94 -4.83 14.92 -11.97
C TYR A 94 -3.72 14.82 -13.03
N GLU A 95 -3.91 15.46 -14.19
CA GLU A 95 -2.97 15.42 -15.30
C GLU A 95 -1.64 16.10 -14.94
N LEU A 96 -1.70 17.21 -14.21
CA LEU A 96 -0.52 17.90 -13.71
C LEU A 96 0.27 17.01 -12.74
N LEU A 97 -0.41 16.36 -11.79
CA LEU A 97 0.24 15.43 -10.86
C LEU A 97 0.86 14.25 -11.63
N LEU A 98 0.11 13.65 -12.55
CA LEU A 98 0.55 12.50 -13.34
C LEU A 98 1.79 12.80 -14.18
N ALA A 99 1.94 14.04 -14.66
CA ALA A 99 3.09 14.46 -15.46
C ALA A 99 4.42 14.42 -14.69
N GLU A 100 4.41 14.58 -13.36
CA GLU A 100 5.62 14.57 -12.53
C GLU A 100 5.73 13.39 -11.57
N SER A 101 4.60 12.85 -11.09
CA SER A 101 4.56 11.69 -10.20
C SER A 101 3.29 10.89 -10.42
N ALA A 102 3.50 9.70 -10.96
CA ALA A 102 2.43 8.75 -11.10
C ALA A 102 1.93 8.28 -9.71
N GLU A 103 2.82 8.13 -8.73
CA GLU A 103 2.44 7.80 -7.34
C GLU A 103 1.47 8.82 -6.74
N MET A 104 1.74 10.12 -6.90
CA MET A 104 0.81 11.14 -6.42
C MET A 104 -0.50 11.16 -7.20
N ALA A 105 -0.47 10.87 -8.50
CA ALA A 105 -1.70 10.71 -9.28
C ALA A 105 -2.55 9.53 -8.78
N TRP A 106 -1.92 8.42 -8.35
CA TRP A 106 -2.61 7.30 -7.69
C TRP A 106 -3.20 7.71 -6.34
N ILE A 107 -2.40 8.36 -5.49
CA ILE A 107 -2.87 8.88 -4.19
C ILE A 107 -4.02 9.86 -4.39
N ALA A 108 -4.00 10.66 -5.44
CA ALA A 108 -5.10 11.57 -5.75
C ALA A 108 -6.40 10.80 -6.05
N THR A 109 -6.36 9.66 -6.72
CA THR A 109 -7.59 8.91 -7.05
C THR A 109 -8.03 7.92 -5.98
N GLU A 110 -7.10 7.34 -5.22
CA GLU A 110 -7.34 6.26 -4.27
C GLU A 110 -7.12 6.66 -2.80
N GLY A 111 -6.48 7.79 -2.53
CA GLY A 111 -6.18 8.30 -1.19
C GLY A 111 -5.34 7.35 -0.36
N ASN A 112 -5.87 6.94 0.81
CA ASN A 112 -5.19 6.06 1.75
C ASN A 112 -5.59 4.58 1.59
N ALA A 113 -6.34 4.25 0.52
CA ALA A 113 -6.68 2.88 0.21
C ALA A 113 -5.42 2.01 0.08
N PHE A 114 -5.55 0.72 0.37
CA PHE A 114 -4.44 -0.21 0.18
C PHE A 114 -4.02 -0.26 -1.28
N ASN A 115 -2.74 0.04 -1.48
CA ASN A 115 -2.16 -0.06 -2.80
C ASN A 115 -2.11 -1.49 -3.32
N HIS A 116 -1.80 -2.42 -2.42
CA HIS A 116 -1.87 -3.84 -2.68
C HIS A 116 -2.03 -4.60 -1.38
N ALA A 117 -2.42 -5.87 -1.50
CA ALA A 117 -2.29 -6.86 -0.46
C ALA A 117 -1.29 -7.92 -0.92
N THR A 118 -0.50 -8.43 0.02
CA THR A 118 0.53 -9.42 -0.25
C THR A 118 0.23 -10.74 0.44
N ASP A 119 0.16 -11.82 -0.33
CA ASP A 119 0.01 -13.17 0.16
C ASP A 119 1.37 -13.85 0.33
N ARG A 120 1.57 -14.50 1.48
CA ARG A 120 2.80 -15.24 1.74
C ARG A 120 2.65 -16.67 1.24
N VAL A 121 3.45 -17.02 0.24
CA VAL A 121 3.45 -18.35 -0.40
C VAL A 121 4.80 -19.06 -0.21
N SER A 122 4.76 -20.39 -0.24
CA SER A 122 5.97 -21.21 -0.05
C SER A 122 6.97 -21.08 -1.19
N ASP A 123 6.48 -20.86 -2.42
CA ASP A 123 7.31 -20.76 -3.63
C ASP A 123 6.65 -19.81 -4.64
N VAL A 124 7.15 -18.57 -4.68
CA VAL A 124 6.63 -17.52 -5.57
C VAL A 124 6.90 -17.80 -7.05
N ASP A 125 7.97 -18.52 -7.38
CA ASP A 125 8.32 -18.85 -8.76
C ASP A 125 7.32 -19.86 -9.33
N ALA A 126 7.00 -20.91 -8.56
CA ALA A 126 5.97 -21.88 -8.92
C ALA A 126 4.58 -21.24 -9.04
N VAL A 127 4.23 -20.31 -8.14
CA VAL A 127 2.99 -19.53 -8.23
C VAL A 127 2.99 -18.70 -9.52
N ALA A 128 4.07 -17.99 -9.83
CA ALA A 128 4.18 -17.17 -11.03
C ALA A 128 3.99 -17.99 -12.31
N GLU A 129 4.66 -19.14 -12.41
CA GLU A 129 4.51 -20.06 -13.54
C GLU A 129 3.07 -20.57 -13.68
N ARG A 130 2.44 -20.93 -12.57
CA ARG A 130 1.06 -21.40 -12.59
C ARG A 130 0.10 -20.31 -13.04
N GLN A 131 0.24 -19.07 -12.56
CA GLN A 131 -0.61 -17.96 -13.00
C GLN A 131 -0.40 -17.64 -14.49
N ARG A 132 0.85 -17.67 -14.98
CA ARG A 132 1.17 -17.50 -16.42
C ARG A 132 0.51 -18.61 -17.26
N ALA A 133 0.60 -19.86 -16.83
CA ALA A 133 -0.02 -20.99 -17.52
C ALA A 133 -1.55 -20.89 -17.57
N LEU A 134 -2.17 -20.22 -16.61
CA LEU A 134 -3.61 -19.92 -16.59
C LEU A 134 -3.99 -18.67 -17.41
N GLY A 135 -3.02 -18.00 -18.06
CA GLY A 135 -3.24 -16.78 -18.83
C GLY A 135 -3.58 -15.55 -17.97
N ARG A 136 -3.27 -15.58 -16.67
CA ARG A 136 -3.53 -14.45 -15.76
C ARG A 136 -2.40 -13.42 -15.84
N PRO A 137 -2.70 -12.12 -15.61
CA PRO A 137 -1.77 -11.03 -15.90
C PRO A 137 -0.74 -10.83 -14.77
N ILE A 138 0.05 -11.85 -14.45
CA ILE A 138 1.17 -11.74 -13.51
C ILE A 138 2.40 -11.13 -14.19
N LYS A 139 3.27 -10.44 -13.43
CA LYS A 139 4.55 -9.93 -13.95
C LYS A 139 5.39 -11.06 -14.52
N ASP A 140 6.17 -10.74 -15.56
CA ASP A 140 7.07 -11.71 -16.19
C ASP A 140 8.26 -12.09 -15.30
N LYS A 141 8.69 -11.16 -14.45
CA LYS A 141 9.85 -11.32 -13.57
C LYS A 141 9.41 -11.44 -12.10
N VAL A 142 10.06 -12.35 -11.39
CA VAL A 142 10.10 -12.38 -9.93
C VAL A 142 11.23 -11.45 -9.50
N GLU A 143 10.91 -10.52 -8.61
CA GLU A 143 11.85 -9.61 -7.97
C GLU A 143 12.49 -10.31 -6.77
N VAL A 144 13.80 -10.11 -6.58
CA VAL A 144 14.58 -10.75 -5.53
C VAL A 144 15.33 -9.66 -4.79
N SER A 145 15.20 -9.62 -3.46
CA SER A 145 15.91 -8.66 -2.61
C SER A 145 17.42 -8.79 -2.76
N ALA A 146 18.17 -7.75 -2.37
CA ALA A 146 19.63 -7.79 -2.37
C ALA A 146 20.20 -8.95 -1.55
N SER A 147 19.47 -9.38 -0.51
CA SER A 147 19.82 -10.52 0.33
C SER A 147 19.52 -11.89 -0.27
N GLY A 148 18.70 -11.95 -1.33
CA GLY A 148 18.17 -13.19 -1.89
C GLY A 148 16.99 -13.80 -1.14
N ARG A 149 16.77 -13.41 0.13
CA ARG A 149 15.83 -14.05 1.06
C ARG A 149 14.38 -13.64 0.90
N VAL A 150 14.13 -12.54 0.20
CA VAL A 150 12.77 -12.06 -0.07
C VAL A 150 12.57 -12.05 -1.57
N ARG A 151 11.59 -12.83 -2.03
CA ARG A 151 11.24 -12.97 -3.44
C ARG A 151 9.78 -12.58 -3.61
N GLN A 152 9.45 -11.81 -4.63
CA GLN A 152 8.09 -11.32 -4.82
C GLN A 152 7.71 -11.18 -6.29
N THR A 153 6.42 -11.27 -6.56
CA THR A 153 5.82 -10.93 -7.86
C THR A 153 4.39 -10.48 -7.65
N ALA A 154 3.78 -9.86 -8.65
CA ALA A 154 2.43 -9.34 -8.53
C ALA A 154 1.62 -9.54 -9.80
N PHE A 155 0.30 -9.57 -9.66
CA PHE A 155 -0.58 -9.26 -10.78
C PHE A 155 -0.42 -7.80 -11.20
N ARG A 156 -0.65 -7.51 -12.48
CA ARG A 156 -0.82 -6.15 -12.95
C ARG A 156 -2.00 -5.51 -12.21
N ALA A 157 -1.88 -4.22 -11.92
CA ALA A 157 -2.94 -3.46 -11.26
C ALA A 157 -4.25 -3.52 -12.04
N ALA A 158 -5.35 -3.62 -11.31
CA ALA A 158 -6.67 -3.51 -11.90
C ALA A 158 -6.86 -2.09 -12.45
N THR A 159 -7.60 -1.97 -13.55
CA THR A 159 -8.09 -0.67 -14.02
C THR A 159 -9.41 -0.37 -13.31
N VAL A 160 -9.54 0.83 -12.76
CA VAL A 160 -10.73 1.29 -12.04
C VAL A 160 -11.25 2.59 -12.64
N GLN A 161 -12.56 2.79 -12.55
CA GLN A 161 -13.20 4.02 -13.00
C GLN A 161 -13.27 5.04 -11.87
N ARG A 162 -12.82 6.27 -12.15
CA ARG A 162 -12.85 7.40 -11.21
C ARG A 162 -13.43 8.64 -11.87
N GLU A 163 -14.17 9.41 -11.09
CA GLU A 163 -14.75 10.68 -11.52
C GLU A 163 -13.78 11.84 -11.30
N PHE A 164 -13.81 12.80 -12.21
CA PHE A 164 -13.07 14.07 -12.15
C PHE A 164 -14.00 15.23 -12.51
N ILE A 165 -13.67 16.44 -12.02
CA ILE A 165 -14.36 17.67 -12.38
C ILE A 165 -13.66 18.30 -13.60
N THR A 166 -14.45 18.74 -14.56
CA THR A 166 -14.02 19.52 -15.73
C THR A 166 -14.90 20.76 -15.88
N ALA A 167 -14.53 21.67 -16.80
CA ALA A 167 -15.35 22.83 -17.12
C ALA A 167 -16.76 22.46 -17.65
N GLN A 168 -16.92 21.25 -18.23
CA GLN A 168 -18.18 20.75 -18.78
C GLN A 168 -18.98 19.89 -17.80
N GLY A 169 -18.50 19.71 -16.57
CA GLY A 169 -19.11 18.86 -15.54
C GLY A 169 -18.24 17.68 -15.15
N ARG A 170 -18.87 16.60 -14.65
CA ARG A 170 -18.14 15.40 -14.22
C ARG A 170 -17.83 14.49 -15.40
N VAL A 171 -16.63 13.94 -15.42
CA VAL A 171 -16.20 12.92 -16.38
C VAL A 171 -15.64 11.71 -15.66
N THR A 172 -15.81 10.53 -16.24
CA THR A 172 -15.19 9.29 -15.74
C THR A 172 -13.96 8.95 -16.57
N ARG A 173 -12.90 8.48 -15.91
CA ARG A 173 -11.70 7.95 -16.56
C ARG A 173 -11.29 6.63 -15.94
N ASP A 174 -10.73 5.78 -16.79
CA ASP A 174 -10.03 4.57 -16.40
C ASP A 174 -8.64 4.97 -15.87
N VAL A 175 -8.37 4.64 -14.60
CA VAL A 175 -7.09 4.90 -13.94
C VAL A 175 -6.57 3.62 -13.28
N PRO A 176 -5.27 3.55 -12.96
CA PRO A 176 -4.72 2.41 -12.21
C PRO A 176 -5.29 2.35 -10.79
N GLY A 177 -5.82 1.19 -10.40
CA GLY A 177 -6.24 0.89 -9.05
C GLY A 177 -5.17 0.10 -8.30
N SER A 178 -5.62 -0.77 -7.40
CA SER A 178 -4.75 -1.65 -6.60
C SER A 178 -4.34 -2.91 -7.34
N PHE A 179 -3.36 -3.63 -6.79
CA PHE A 179 -2.93 -4.95 -7.26
C PHE A 179 -2.84 -5.98 -6.14
N TYR A 180 -2.58 -7.23 -6.50
CA TYR A 180 -2.38 -8.32 -5.54
C TYR A 180 -1.01 -8.93 -5.77
N GLU A 181 -0.27 -9.10 -4.68
CA GLU A 181 1.13 -9.50 -4.66
C GLU A 181 1.32 -10.85 -3.96
N PHE A 182 2.36 -11.57 -4.34
CA PHE A 182 2.82 -12.79 -3.70
C PHE A 182 4.26 -12.60 -3.21
N ILE A 183 4.56 -13.14 -2.03
CA ILE A 183 5.89 -13.07 -1.44
C ILE A 183 6.31 -14.42 -0.85
N THR A 184 7.56 -14.80 -1.08
CA THR A 184 8.26 -15.87 -0.35
C THR A 184 9.34 -15.23 0.50
N ARG A 185 9.39 -15.61 1.78
CA ARG A 185 10.38 -15.15 2.75
C ARG A 185 11.14 -16.34 3.29
N ASP A 186 12.45 -16.34 3.08
CA ASP A 186 13.33 -17.35 3.65
C ASP A 186 13.54 -17.10 5.15
N ALA A 187 13.87 -18.18 5.85
CA ALA A 187 14.28 -18.10 7.24
C ALA A 187 15.64 -17.41 7.39
N LEU A 188 15.78 -16.62 8.44
CA LEU A 188 17.05 -16.13 8.96
C LEU A 188 17.81 -17.31 9.59
N ALA A 189 19.13 -17.32 9.38
CA ALA A 189 20.00 -18.24 10.10
C ALA A 189 19.91 -17.96 11.62
N PRO A 190 19.95 -19.00 12.47
CA PRO A 190 19.93 -18.81 13.92
C PRO A 190 21.12 -17.95 14.36
N ILE A 191 20.84 -16.94 15.20
CA ILE A 191 21.80 -15.88 15.55
C ILE A 191 22.89 -16.40 16.51
N ALA A 192 22.63 -17.48 17.27
CA ALA A 192 23.63 -18.19 18.06
C ALA A 192 23.13 -19.59 18.48
N ALA A 193 24.06 -20.51 18.78
CA ALA A 193 23.74 -21.84 19.33
C ALA A 193 23.02 -21.82 20.71
N ASN A 194 22.96 -20.65 21.35
CA ASN A 194 22.34 -20.44 22.67
C ASN A 194 21.13 -19.48 22.63
N ASP A 195 20.56 -19.21 21.45
CA ASP A 195 19.28 -18.51 21.39
C ASP A 195 18.17 -19.44 21.92
N PRO A 196 17.44 -19.07 22.99
CA PRO A 196 16.34 -19.88 23.50
C PRO A 196 15.19 -20.03 22.49
N VAL A 197 15.13 -19.18 21.46
CA VAL A 197 14.20 -19.32 20.33
C VAL A 197 14.89 -20.14 19.25
N GLN A 198 14.74 -21.47 19.32
CA GLN A 198 15.31 -22.41 18.33
C GLN A 198 14.53 -22.46 17.00
N ALA A 199 13.40 -21.76 16.91
CA ALA A 199 12.59 -21.74 15.69
C ALA A 199 13.24 -20.83 14.62
N PRO A 200 13.27 -21.25 13.34
CA PRO A 200 13.69 -20.39 12.25
C PRO A 200 12.78 -19.15 12.19
N ARG A 201 13.39 -17.96 12.27
CA ARG A 201 12.67 -16.67 12.19
C ARG A 201 12.60 -16.20 10.76
N LEU A 202 11.48 -15.62 10.34
CA LEU A 202 11.37 -15.09 8.97
C LEU A 202 12.15 -13.77 8.81
N ASP A 203 12.73 -13.55 7.63
CA ASP A 203 13.22 -12.23 7.25
C ASP A 203 12.02 -11.30 7.00
N LEU A 204 11.66 -10.51 8.01
CA LEU A 204 10.54 -9.55 7.94
C LEU A 204 10.94 -8.23 7.26
N ALA A 205 12.21 -8.05 6.91
CA ALA A 205 12.67 -6.81 6.29
C ALA A 205 11.97 -6.58 4.95
N PHE A 206 11.85 -5.31 4.61
CA PHE A 206 11.46 -4.88 3.28
C PHE A 206 12.66 -4.18 2.65
N ASP A 207 13.14 -4.71 1.53
CA ASP A 207 14.21 -4.08 0.77
C ASP A 207 13.60 -2.91 -0.03
N ALA A 208 14.10 -1.70 0.17
CA ALA A 208 13.61 -0.53 -0.56
C ALA A 208 13.76 -0.68 -2.08
N GLY A 209 14.70 -1.52 -2.56
CA GLY A 209 14.86 -1.85 -3.99
C GLY A 209 13.69 -2.66 -4.58
N ASN A 210 12.89 -3.29 -3.71
CA ASN A 210 11.70 -4.07 -4.04
C ASN A 210 10.41 -3.26 -3.95
N ALA A 211 10.46 -1.96 -3.64
CA ALA A 211 9.32 -1.07 -3.79
C ALA A 211 9.03 -0.87 -5.29
N THR A 212 8.37 -1.84 -5.94
CA THR A 212 7.96 -1.63 -7.32
C THR A 212 6.88 -0.57 -7.37
N GLY A 213 7.17 0.56 -8.00
CA GLY A 213 6.15 1.54 -8.34
C GLY A 213 5.06 0.87 -9.18
N ILE A 214 3.80 1.08 -8.80
CA ILE A 214 2.58 0.64 -9.53
C ILE A 214 2.68 0.95 -11.04
N PHE A 215 3.44 2.00 -11.38
CA PHE A 215 3.51 2.56 -12.72
C PHE A 215 4.55 1.90 -13.64
N GLY A 216 5.48 1.11 -13.08
CA GLY A 216 6.16 0.10 -13.88
C GLY A 216 5.19 -0.94 -14.45
N MET A 217 3.99 -1.07 -13.87
CA MET A 217 2.97 -2.07 -14.27
C MET A 217 1.89 -1.57 -15.23
N THR A 218 1.70 -0.25 -15.35
CA THR A 218 0.68 0.35 -16.23
C THR A 218 1.26 0.86 -17.56
N ALA A 219 2.58 1.04 -17.65
CA ALA A 219 3.28 1.47 -18.86
C ALA A 219 3.20 0.46 -20.03
N ALA A 220 2.65 -0.75 -19.82
CA ALA A 220 2.51 -1.77 -20.86
C ALA A 220 1.30 -1.57 -21.81
N ARG A 221 0.72 -0.37 -21.86
CA ARG A 221 -0.26 0.02 -22.88
C ARG A 221 0.09 1.40 -23.44
N ALA A 222 1.03 1.41 -24.38
CA ALA A 222 1.10 2.39 -25.47
C ALA A 222 1.15 1.61 -26.78
#